data_AF-A0A0R3RR87-F1
#
_entry.id   AF-A0A0R3RR87-F1
#
_cell.length_a   1.000
_cell.length_b   1.000
_cell.length_c   1.000
_cell.angle_alpha   90.00
_cell.angle_beta   90.00
_cell.angle_gamma   90.00
#
_symmetry.space_group_name_H-M   'P 1'
#
loop_
_entity.id
_entity.type
_entity.pdbx_description
1 polymer ?
#
loop_
_entity_poly.entity_id
_entity_poly.type
_entity_poly.pdbx_seq_one_letter_code
_entity_poly.pdbx_strand_id
1 'polypeptide(L)'
;MMVDVLLEEDDKSLASSPGLEDGNVLLTEQARKMFLLCDHNGKGFVVKMDLARIDGMIPNISQQQLELFFDNADIFKTNYITENQFIENIRPMLLRSAFSDSYLRKTEVSFLFQQCIH
;
A
#
# COMPACT_ATOMS: atom_id res chain seq x y z
N MET A 1 -58.08 -1.66 11.02
CA MET A 1 -57.50 -0.60 10.17
C MET A 1 -56.58 0.23 11.04
N MET A 2 -55.28 0.10 10.84
CA MET A 2 -54.28 1.15 11.06
C MET A 2 -53.20 0.84 10.05
N VAL A 3 -53.06 1.75 9.10
CA VAL A 3 -52.05 1.77 8.06
C VAL A 3 -50.92 2.59 8.63
N ASP A 4 -49.77 1.98 8.84
CA ASP A 4 -48.54 2.71 9.09
C ASP A 4 -47.54 2.30 8.02
N VAL A 5 -47.53 3.12 6.98
CA VAL A 5 -46.43 3.30 6.05
C VAL A 5 -45.24 3.82 6.86
N LEU A 6 -44.16 3.03 6.93
CA LEU A 6 -42.82 3.56 7.16
C LEU A 6 -41.88 2.98 6.11
N LEU A 7 -41.73 3.79 5.07
CA LEU A 7 -40.50 4.12 4.36
C LEU A 7 -39.55 2.97 4.00
N GLU A 8 -39.48 2.75 2.69
CA GLU A 8 -38.33 2.16 2.02
C GLU A 8 -37.09 3.01 2.33
N GLU A 9 -36.21 2.51 3.18
CA GLU A 9 -34.82 2.98 3.26
C GLU A 9 -33.96 2.03 2.43
N ASP A 10 -33.80 2.42 1.15
CA ASP A 10 -32.70 2.00 0.29
C ASP A 10 -31.40 2.56 0.89
N ASP A 11 -30.92 1.96 1.98
CA ASP A 11 -29.51 1.99 2.28
C ASP A 11 -28.96 0.63 1.91
N LYS A 12 -28.28 0.63 0.77
CA LYS A 12 -27.26 -0.33 0.37
C LYS A 12 -26.14 -0.33 1.42
N SER A 13 -26.48 -0.69 2.65
CA SER A 13 -25.56 -1.09 3.69
C SER A 13 -25.06 -2.45 3.26
N LEU A 14 -24.07 -2.40 2.35
CA LEU A 14 -23.20 -3.51 2.05
C LEU A 14 -22.78 -4.08 3.39
N ALA A 15 -23.31 -5.28 3.67
CA ALA A 15 -22.89 -6.11 4.77
C ALA A 15 -21.37 -6.32 4.63
N SER A 16 -20.58 -5.47 5.26
CA SER A 16 -19.16 -5.70 5.47
C SER A 16 -19.05 -6.71 6.58
N SER A 17 -18.98 -7.97 6.19
CA SER A 17 -18.59 -9.07 7.06
C SER A 17 -17.28 -8.71 7.78
N PRO A 18 -17.25 -8.68 9.13
CA PRO A 18 -16.03 -8.45 9.88
C PRO A 18 -15.20 -9.73 9.81
N GLY A 19 -14.32 -9.83 8.82
CA GLY A 19 -13.49 -11.03 8.64
C GLY A 19 -12.34 -10.90 7.63
N LEU A 20 -12.31 -9.86 6.81
CA LEU A 20 -11.24 -9.63 5.81
C LEU A 20 -10.69 -8.19 5.80
N GLU A 21 -11.15 -7.34 6.72
CA GLU A 21 -10.76 -5.92 6.77
C GLU A 21 -9.42 -5.69 7.49
N ASP A 22 -9.04 -6.56 8.42
CA ASP A 22 -7.83 -6.39 9.25
C ASP A 22 -6.54 -6.37 8.42
N GLY A 23 -6.43 -7.28 7.43
CA GLY A 23 -5.28 -7.33 6.54
C GLY A 23 -5.16 -6.11 5.63
N ASN A 24 -6.28 -5.55 5.16
CA ASN A 24 -6.27 -4.35 4.32
C ASN A 24 -5.88 -3.10 5.10
N VAL A 25 -6.28 -3.01 6.37
CA VAL A 25 -5.88 -1.91 7.27
C VAL A 25 -4.37 -1.96 7.53
N LEU A 26 -3.82 -3.14 7.85
CA LEU A 26 -2.37 -3.32 8.04
C LEU A 26 -1.55 -2.97 6.80
N LEU A 27 -1.98 -3.40 5.62
CA LEU A 27 -1.30 -3.08 4.35
C LEU A 27 -1.36 -1.60 4.00
N THR A 28 -2.49 -0.96 4.31
CA THR A 28 -2.67 0.49 4.13
C THR A 28 -1.74 1.26 5.05
N GLU A 29 -1.60 0.84 6.32
CA GLU A 29 -0.67 1.48 7.24
C GLU A 29 0.79 1.26 6.83
N GLN A 30 1.15 0.08 6.35
CA GLN A 30 2.49 -0.20 5.84
C GLN A 30 2.81 0.65 4.59
N ALA A 31 1.89 0.70 3.64
CA ALA A 31 2.02 1.55 2.46
C ALA A 31 2.16 3.03 2.83
N ARG A 32 1.42 3.49 3.84
CA ARG A 32 1.53 4.86 4.36
C ARG A 32 2.89 5.14 4.98
N LYS A 33 3.44 4.21 5.76
CA LYS A 33 4.81 4.33 6.31
C LYS A 33 5.84 4.44 5.20
N MET A 34 5.72 3.64 4.14
CA MET A 34 6.58 3.73 2.95
C MET A 34 6.43 5.08 2.23
N PHE A 35 5.21 5.58 2.09
CA PHE A 35 4.96 6.89 1.50
C PHE A 35 5.68 8.00 2.27
N LEU A 36 5.61 8.00 3.60
CA LEU A 36 6.29 8.97 4.46
C LEU A 36 7.82 8.89 4.36
N LEU A 37 8.37 7.71 4.07
CA LEU A 37 9.81 7.52 3.86
C LEU A 37 10.27 8.10 2.51
N CYS A 38 9.44 7.97 1.47
CA CYS A 38 9.65 8.64 0.20
C CYS A 38 9.51 10.17 0.34
N ASP A 39 8.41 10.62 0.95
CA ASP A 39 8.09 12.04 1.15
C ASP A 39 8.70 12.59 2.45
N HIS A 40 10.03 12.54 2.55
CA HIS A 40 10.76 13.09 3.68
C HIS A 40 10.50 14.59 3.90
N ASN A 41 10.08 15.29 2.84
CA ASN A 41 9.91 16.74 2.84
C ASN A 41 8.46 17.16 3.18
N GLY A 42 7.56 16.20 3.44
CA GLY A 42 6.17 16.45 3.81
C GLY A 42 5.37 17.21 2.74
N LYS A 43 5.68 16.99 1.46
CA LYS A 43 5.06 17.66 0.32
C LYS A 43 3.65 17.13 0.02
N GLY A 44 3.31 15.93 0.49
CA GLY A 44 2.07 15.22 0.17
C GLY A 44 2.11 14.52 -1.19
N PHE A 45 3.27 14.46 -1.83
CA PHE A 45 3.48 13.73 -3.08
C PHE A 45 4.91 13.19 -3.15
N VAL A 46 5.04 12.08 -3.87
CA VAL A 46 6.32 11.40 -4.14
C VAL A 46 6.68 11.61 -5.59
N VAL A 47 7.93 11.97 -5.87
CA VAL A 47 8.47 12.00 -7.24
C VAL A 47 9.37 10.80 -7.47
N LYS A 48 9.68 10.51 -8.74
CA LYS A 48 10.52 9.36 -9.13
C LYS A 48 11.87 9.30 -8.39
N MET A 49 12.49 10.45 -8.11
CA MET A 49 13.74 10.52 -7.34
C MET A 49 13.56 10.13 -5.86
N ASP A 50 12.40 10.40 -5.28
CA ASP A 50 12.12 10.08 -3.88
C ASP A 50 11.99 8.55 -3.67
N LEU A 51 11.67 7.78 -4.72
CA LEU A 51 11.62 6.31 -4.67
C LEU A 51 12.98 5.67 -4.42
N ALA A 52 14.08 6.33 -4.80
CA ALA A 52 15.41 5.83 -4.52
C ALA A 52 15.68 5.70 -3.00
N ARG A 53 14.90 6.39 -2.15
CA ARG A 53 15.00 6.26 -0.69
C ARG A 53 14.43 4.96 -0.15
N ILE A 54 13.44 4.39 -0.83
CA ILE A 54 12.83 3.11 -0.46
C ILE A 54 13.39 1.93 -1.27
N ASP A 55 14.33 2.20 -2.17
CA ASP A 55 15.11 1.15 -2.84
C ASP A 55 15.85 0.31 -1.79
N GLY A 56 15.70 -1.01 -1.87
CA GLY A 56 16.24 -1.94 -0.88
C GLY A 56 15.47 -2.05 0.45
N MET A 57 14.50 -1.17 0.74
CA MET A 57 13.59 -1.35 1.88
C MET A 57 12.55 -2.41 1.63
N ILE A 58 12.10 -2.56 0.38
CA ILE A 58 11.14 -3.59 -0.01
C ILE A 58 11.92 -4.79 -0.53
N PRO A 59 11.97 -5.91 0.22
CA PRO A 59 12.62 -7.11 -0.27
C PRO A 59 11.93 -7.54 -1.56
N ASN A 60 12.72 -8.01 -2.52
CA ASN A 60 12.24 -8.51 -3.82
C ASN A 60 11.66 -7.44 -4.78
N ILE A 61 11.86 -6.15 -4.50
CA ILE A 61 11.56 -5.05 -5.43
C ILE A 61 12.84 -4.27 -5.70
N SER A 62 13.21 -4.19 -6.98
CA SER A 62 14.35 -3.41 -7.46
C SER A 62 13.92 -2.00 -7.86
N GLN A 63 14.89 -1.08 -7.94
CA GLN A 63 14.69 0.28 -8.46
C GLN A 63 13.88 0.32 -9.76
N GLN A 64 14.18 -0.56 -10.73
CA GLN A 64 13.42 -0.62 -11.99
C GLN A 64 11.94 -0.97 -11.78
N GLN A 65 11.63 -1.84 -10.81
CA GLN A 65 10.24 -2.16 -10.46
C GLN A 65 9.56 -0.99 -9.77
N LEU A 66 10.28 -0.21 -8.95
CA LEU A 66 9.77 1.04 -8.37
C LEU A 66 9.48 2.08 -9.45
N GLU A 67 10.35 2.21 -10.46
CA GLU A 67 10.11 3.10 -11.59
C GLU A 67 8.87 2.69 -12.39
N LEU A 68 8.72 1.39 -12.68
CA LEU A 68 7.52 0.85 -13.35
C LEU A 68 6.26 1.02 -12.50
N PHE A 69 6.36 0.85 -11.19
CA PHE A 69 5.29 1.14 -10.25
C PHE A 69 4.88 2.62 -10.33
N PHE A 70 5.86 3.52 -10.37
CA PHE A 70 5.60 4.95 -10.47
C PHE A 70 4.93 5.33 -11.79
N ASP A 71 5.43 4.81 -12.91
CA ASP A 71 4.81 5.04 -14.23
C ASP A 71 3.36 4.51 -14.28
N ASN A 72 3.07 3.41 -13.59
CA ASN A 72 1.70 2.88 -13.48
C ASN A 72 0.82 3.69 -12.52
N ALA A 73 1.40 4.16 -11.40
CA ALA A 73 0.68 4.95 -10.41
C ALA A 73 0.38 6.37 -10.92
N ASP A 74 1.30 6.96 -11.70
CA ASP A 74 1.17 8.28 -12.31
C ASP A 74 0.31 8.23 -13.60
N ILE A 75 -0.98 7.97 -13.41
CA ILE A 75 -1.98 7.90 -14.48
C ILE A 75 -2.02 9.19 -15.33
N PHE A 76 -1.72 10.33 -14.70
CA PHE A 76 -1.79 11.64 -15.31
C PHE A 76 -0.45 12.12 -15.92
N LYS A 77 0.62 11.32 -15.83
CA LYS A 77 1.99 11.68 -16.25
C LYS A 77 2.45 13.03 -15.70
N THR A 78 2.08 13.30 -14.47
CA THR A 78 2.35 14.55 -13.75
C THR A 78 3.76 14.63 -13.18
N ASN A 79 4.53 13.53 -13.26
CA ASN A 79 5.83 13.31 -12.64
C ASN A 79 5.80 13.30 -11.10
N TYR A 80 4.62 13.13 -10.51
CA TYR A 80 4.43 12.93 -9.08
C TYR A 80 3.22 12.04 -8.83
N ILE A 81 3.23 11.32 -7.70
CA ILE A 81 2.10 10.51 -7.24
C ILE A 81 1.69 10.96 -5.84
N THR A 82 0.39 11.07 -5.61
CA THR A 82 -0.16 11.45 -4.30
C THR A 82 -0.20 10.24 -3.36
N GLU A 83 -0.39 10.49 -2.06
CA GLU A 83 -0.49 9.43 -1.03
C GLU A 83 -1.50 8.35 -1.42
N ASN A 84 -2.70 8.73 -1.87
CA ASN A 84 -3.72 7.78 -2.31
C ASN A 84 -3.25 6.92 -3.49
N GLN A 85 -2.71 7.52 -4.54
CA GLN A 85 -2.22 6.78 -5.70
C GLN A 85 -1.09 5.82 -5.31
N PHE A 86 -0.18 6.25 -4.44
CA PHE A 86 0.88 5.41 -3.92
C PHE A 86 0.32 4.20 -3.17
N ILE A 87 -0.57 4.42 -2.20
CA ILE A 87 -1.14 3.36 -1.37
C ILE A 87 -1.94 2.36 -2.21
N GLU A 88 -2.76 2.84 -3.15
CA GLU A 88 -3.58 1.97 -3.99
C GLU A 88 -2.75 1.09 -4.91
N ASN A 89 -1.69 1.63 -5.51
CA ASN A 89 -0.83 0.87 -6.41
C ASN A 89 0.15 -0.04 -5.66
N ILE A 90 0.58 0.33 -4.44
CA ILE A 90 1.60 -0.45 -3.71
C ILE A 90 0.96 -1.59 -2.90
N ARG A 91 -0.31 -1.46 -2.48
CA ARG A 91 -1.06 -2.55 -1.83
C ARG A 91 -0.92 -3.91 -2.53
N PRO A 92 -1.15 -4.05 -3.86
CA PRO A 92 -0.98 -5.34 -4.53
C PRO A 92 0.47 -5.82 -4.56
N MET A 93 1.46 -4.92 -4.59
CA MET A 93 2.88 -5.27 -4.46
C MET A 93 3.20 -5.79 -3.05
N LEU A 94 2.66 -5.14 -2.01
CA LEU A 94 2.82 -5.56 -0.63
C LEU A 94 2.13 -6.89 -0.36
N LEU A 95 0.92 -7.09 -0.88
CA LEU A 95 0.24 -8.39 -0.87
C LEU A 95 1.13 -9.45 -1.52
N ARG A 96 1.61 -9.21 -2.74
CA ARG A 96 2.49 -10.15 -3.44
C ARG A 96 3.76 -10.45 -2.64
N SER A 97 4.36 -9.46 -1.98
CA SER A 97 5.52 -9.67 -1.12
C SER A 97 5.19 -10.51 0.11
N ALA A 98 4.09 -10.21 0.81
CA ALA A 98 3.61 -10.95 1.98
C ALA A 98 3.18 -12.38 1.65
N PHE A 99 2.69 -12.63 0.44
CA PHE A 99 2.39 -13.98 -0.05
C PHE A 99 3.66 -14.70 -0.57
N SER A 100 4.68 -13.97 -1.00
CA SER A 100 5.96 -14.58 -1.41
C SER A 100 6.70 -15.18 -0.20
N ASP A 101 6.45 -14.69 1.02
CA ASP A 101 6.90 -15.33 2.27
C ASP A 101 6.35 -16.76 2.46
N SER A 102 5.18 -17.07 1.89
CA SER A 102 4.59 -18.41 2.02
C SER A 102 5.29 -19.49 1.18
N TYR A 103 6.05 -19.09 0.15
CA TYR A 103 6.89 -20.00 -0.65
C TYR A 103 8.37 -19.98 -0.25
N LEU A 104 8.79 -19.03 0.59
CA LEU A 104 10.16 -18.89 1.09
C LEU A 104 10.27 -19.09 2.61
N ARG A 105 9.68 -20.15 3.15
CA ARG A 105 10.12 -20.79 4.42
C ARG A 105 11.52 -21.40 4.33
N LYS A 106 12.40 -20.88 3.46
CA LYS A 106 13.76 -21.36 3.26
C LYS A 106 14.63 -20.28 2.62
N THR A 107 14.80 -19.13 3.29
CA THR A 107 16.07 -18.38 3.44
C THR A 107 15.80 -16.94 3.91
N GLU A 108 16.18 -16.67 5.16
CA GLU A 108 16.85 -15.42 5.57
C GLU A 108 16.14 -14.05 5.49
N VAL A 109 14.81 -13.95 5.60
CA VAL A 109 14.16 -12.65 5.88
C VAL A 109 13.96 -12.45 7.39
N SER A 110 15.02 -12.67 8.17
CA SER A 110 15.12 -12.24 9.58
C SER A 110 16.33 -11.35 9.84
N PHE A 111 17.18 -11.06 8.84
CA PHE A 111 18.44 -10.36 9.08
C PHE A 111 18.51 -8.90 8.59
N LEU A 112 17.59 -8.42 7.74
CA LEU A 112 17.74 -7.08 7.16
C LEU A 112 17.12 -5.93 7.97
N PHE A 113 16.32 -6.19 9.02
CA PHE A 113 15.93 -5.14 9.97
C PHE A 113 16.96 -4.91 11.10
N GLN A 114 18.02 -5.72 11.17
CA GLN A 114 19.03 -5.65 12.25
C GLN A 114 20.40 -5.10 11.81
N GLN A 115 20.60 -4.77 10.53
CA GLN A 115 21.90 -4.31 10.01
C GLN A 115 21.94 -2.81 9.66
N CYS A 116 21.28 -1.96 10.45
CA CYS A 116 21.54 -0.50 10.46
C CYS A 116 22.12 0.01 11.79
N ILE A 117 22.48 -0.89 12.72
CA ILE A 117 23.24 -0.56 13.94
C ILE A 117 24.35 -1.60 14.12
N HIS A 118 25.50 -1.40 13.47
CA HIS A 118 26.83 -1.54 14.06
C HIS A 118 27.88 -0.92 13.11
#